data_AF-A0A7W3T1F3-F1
#
_entry.id   AF-A0A7W3T1F3-F1
#
_cell.length_a   1.000
_cell.length_b   1.000
_cell.length_c   1.000
_cell.angle_alpha   90.00
_cell.angle_beta   90.00
_cell.angle_gamma   90.00
#
_symmetry.space_group_name_H-M   'P 1'
#
loop_
_entity.id
_entity.type
_entity.pdbx_description
1 polymer ?
#
loop_
_entity_poly.entity_id
_entity_poly.type
_entity_poly.pdbx_seq_one_letter_code
_entity_poly.pdbx_strand_id
1 'polypeptide(L)'
;MAKKSMIPGGVAALLLGAVVLLGSVPAAQAAGSSARLNNCWSTWGSTGTAAHCVNTSVTGDYRNEAHCGGIDYNRASGWHRIAKGSTVDPWGRLECAWSIRSSDLAFRY
;
A
#
# COMPACT_ATOMS: atom_id res chain seq x y z
N MET A 1 -26.69 -23.14 -64.20
CA MET A 1 -26.89 -21.88 -63.45
C MET A 1 -27.86 -22.13 -62.30
N ALA A 2 -27.76 -21.32 -61.24
CA ALA A 2 -28.46 -21.37 -59.94
C ALA A 2 -27.84 -22.26 -58.85
N LYS A 3 -27.09 -21.59 -57.95
CA LYS A 3 -26.67 -22.07 -56.62
C LYS A 3 -27.85 -21.96 -55.64
N LYS A 4 -28.02 -22.91 -54.72
CA LYS A 4 -28.83 -22.70 -53.51
C LYS A 4 -28.22 -23.42 -52.31
N SER A 5 -28.32 -22.72 -51.18
CA SER A 5 -27.49 -22.76 -49.99
C SER A 5 -27.48 -24.06 -49.18
N MET A 6 -26.33 -24.22 -48.51
CA MET A 6 -26.03 -24.98 -47.31
C MET A 6 -27.13 -24.95 -46.24
N ILE A 7 -27.43 -26.14 -45.70
CA ILE A 7 -27.65 -26.37 -44.27
C ILE A 7 -27.00 -27.72 -43.93
N PRO A 8 -26.16 -27.78 -42.90
CA PRO A 8 -26.39 -28.79 -41.86
C PRO A 8 -26.45 -28.07 -40.51
N GLY A 9 -27.45 -28.34 -39.67
CA GLY A 9 -27.79 -29.68 -39.20
C GLY A 9 -26.88 -29.94 -37.99
N GLY A 10 -27.45 -29.77 -36.80
CA GLY A 10 -26.73 -29.34 -35.60
C GLY A 10 -25.82 -30.36 -34.93
N VAL A 11 -25.10 -29.86 -33.92
CA VAL A 11 -24.67 -30.65 -32.76
C VAL A 11 -24.85 -29.78 -31.53
N ALA A 12 -25.37 -30.45 -30.50
CA ALA A 12 -26.01 -29.95 -29.32
C ALA A 12 -25.13 -29.09 -28.40
N ALA A 13 -25.84 -28.22 -27.69
CA ALA A 13 -25.39 -27.51 -26.52
C ALA A 13 -24.88 -28.48 -25.43
N LEU A 14 -23.60 -28.35 -25.11
CA LEU A 14 -22.95 -28.64 -23.83
C LEU A 14 -21.75 -27.68 -23.83
N LEU A 15 -21.62 -26.73 -22.90
CA LEU A 15 -21.18 -26.99 -21.53
C LEU A 15 -21.66 -25.84 -20.63
N LEU A 16 -22.55 -26.18 -19.70
CA LEU A 16 -22.80 -25.41 -18.49
C LEU A 16 -21.54 -25.40 -17.62
N GLY A 17 -21.22 -24.22 -17.07
CA GLY A 17 -20.54 -24.11 -15.79
C GLY A 17 -19.02 -23.98 -15.82
N ALA A 18 -18.51 -22.87 -16.37
CA ALA A 18 -17.27 -22.32 -15.83
C ALA A 18 -17.60 -21.71 -14.46
N VAL A 19 -17.51 -22.50 -13.39
CA VAL A 19 -17.37 -21.94 -12.04
C VAL A 19 -16.00 -21.27 -12.04
N VAL A 20 -15.99 -19.97 -12.29
CA VAL A 20 -14.85 -19.12 -11.98
C VAL A 20 -14.75 -19.21 -10.46
N LEU A 21 -13.83 -20.05 -9.99
CA LEU A 21 -13.24 -19.87 -8.68
C LEU A 21 -12.61 -18.48 -8.75
N LEU A 22 -13.38 -17.46 -8.36
CA LEU A 22 -12.88 -16.18 -7.91
C LEU A 22 -12.09 -16.50 -6.65
N GLY A 23 -10.94 -17.14 -6.83
CA GLY A 23 -9.93 -17.26 -5.82
C GLY A 23 -9.71 -15.85 -5.35
N SER A 24 -9.95 -15.63 -4.06
CA SER A 24 -9.64 -14.41 -3.35
C SER A 24 -8.17 -14.12 -3.59
N VAL A 25 -7.87 -13.42 -4.68
CA VAL A 25 -6.57 -12.82 -4.90
C VAL A 25 -6.42 -11.94 -3.67
N PRO A 26 -5.42 -12.19 -2.79
CA PRO A 26 -5.20 -11.29 -1.67
C PRO A 26 -5.11 -9.91 -2.29
N ALA A 27 -6.06 -9.03 -1.93
CA ALA A 27 -6.07 -7.66 -2.39
C ALA A 27 -4.65 -7.16 -2.18
N ALA A 28 -3.93 -6.87 -3.28
CA ALA A 28 -2.50 -6.64 -3.26
C ALA A 28 -2.21 -5.69 -2.09
N GLN A 29 -1.64 -6.25 -1.01
CA GLN A 29 -1.52 -5.50 0.23
C GLN A 29 -0.54 -4.39 -0.08
N ALA A 30 -1.03 -3.14 -0.11
CA ALA A 30 -0.18 -1.98 -0.31
C ALA A 30 0.78 -1.95 0.88
N ALA A 31 1.99 -2.46 0.64
CA ALA A 31 3.07 -2.46 1.59
C ALA A 31 4.27 -1.81 0.92
N GLY A 32 4.99 -0.99 1.67
CA GLY A 32 6.05 -0.19 1.09
C GLY A 32 6.96 0.43 2.13
N SER A 33 7.95 1.12 1.62
CA SER A 33 8.90 1.88 2.42
C SER A 33 9.20 3.19 1.72
N SER A 34 9.29 4.26 2.51
CA SER A 34 9.62 5.58 2.00
C SER A 34 11.09 5.63 1.61
N ALA A 35 11.47 6.67 0.86
CA ALA A 35 12.87 7.03 0.75
C ALA A 35 13.44 7.35 2.14
N ARG A 36 14.76 7.15 2.30
CA ARG A 36 15.46 7.50 3.53
C ARG A 36 15.74 9.00 3.57
N LEU A 37 15.35 9.63 4.68
CA LEU A 37 15.64 11.02 5.03
C LEU A 37 16.50 11.04 6.28
N ASN A 38 17.77 11.47 6.18
CA ASN A 38 18.71 11.51 7.31
C ASN A 38 18.87 10.16 8.04
N ASN A 39 18.86 9.05 7.30
CA ASN A 39 18.83 7.66 7.78
C ASN A 39 17.55 7.24 8.55
N CYS A 40 16.48 8.02 8.41
CA CYS A 40 15.14 7.64 8.83
C CYS A 40 14.26 7.28 7.63
N TRP A 41 13.34 6.34 7.76
CA TRP A 41 12.33 6.01 6.76
C TRP A 41 11.05 5.56 7.43
N SER A 42 9.94 5.60 6.70
CA SER A 42 8.68 5.00 7.12
C SER A 42 8.43 3.71 6.37
N THR A 43 7.84 2.72 7.05
CA THR A 43 7.30 1.52 6.41
C THR A 43 5.80 1.47 6.62
N TRP A 44 5.09 0.91 5.66
CA TRP A 44 3.65 0.69 5.79
C TRP A 44 3.26 -0.68 5.25
N GLY A 45 2.19 -1.21 5.84
CA GLY A 45 1.41 -2.31 5.30
C GLY A 45 0.03 -1.80 4.89
N SER A 46 -0.94 -2.70 4.85
CA SER A 46 -2.28 -2.40 4.32
C SER A 46 -2.97 -1.25 5.04
N THR A 47 -2.90 -1.19 6.37
CA THR A 47 -3.62 -0.21 7.20
C THR A 47 -2.75 0.49 8.23
N GLY A 48 -1.55 -0.04 8.50
CA GLY A 48 -0.65 0.47 9.53
C GLY A 48 0.69 0.91 8.96
N THR A 49 1.27 1.94 9.58
CA THR A 49 2.61 2.43 9.27
C THR A 49 3.41 2.69 10.54
N ALA A 50 4.73 2.61 10.43
CA ALA A 50 5.67 2.98 11.47
C ALA A 50 6.91 3.64 10.85
N ALA A 51 7.50 4.58 11.58
CA ALA A 51 8.76 5.19 11.23
C ALA A 51 9.93 4.52 11.96
N HIS A 52 11.09 4.62 11.33
CA HIS A 52 12.31 3.93 11.68
C HIS A 52 13.47 4.90 11.46
N CYS A 53 14.40 4.96 12.39
CA CYS A 53 15.64 5.71 12.26
C CYS A 53 16.79 4.85 12.74
N VAL A 54 17.84 4.73 11.94
CA VAL A 54 19.05 4.00 12.32
C VAL A 54 20.25 4.90 12.12
N ASN A 55 20.99 5.20 13.18
CA ASN A 55 22.15 6.09 13.14
C ASN A 55 21.82 7.42 12.41
N THR A 56 20.86 8.17 12.95
CA THR A 56 20.33 9.40 12.35
C THR A 56 21.44 10.39 12.00
N SER A 57 21.44 10.93 10.77
CA SER A 57 22.53 11.79 10.30
C SER A 57 22.50 13.21 10.90
N VAL A 58 21.33 13.69 11.32
CA VAL A 58 21.07 15.08 11.74
C VAL A 58 20.16 15.10 12.97
N THR A 59 20.37 16.05 13.88
CA THR A 59 19.43 16.31 14.98
C THR A 59 18.31 17.23 14.50
N GLY A 60 17.05 16.86 14.74
CA GLY A 60 15.90 17.71 14.44
C GLY A 60 14.59 17.05 14.82
N ASP A 61 13.48 17.68 14.46
CA ASP A 61 12.15 17.12 14.65
C ASP A 61 11.72 16.34 13.41
N TYR A 62 11.26 15.12 13.61
CA TYR A 62 10.77 14.21 12.59
C TYR A 62 9.29 13.92 12.83
N ARG A 63 8.53 13.78 11.75
CA ARG A 63 7.11 13.40 11.82
C ARG A 63 6.83 12.33 10.78
N ASN A 64 6.13 11.28 11.19
CA ASN A 64 5.61 10.28 10.28
C ASN A 64 4.25 10.72 9.74
N GLU A 65 4.03 10.56 8.45
CA GLU A 65 2.77 10.91 7.78
C GLU A 65 2.26 9.69 7.02
N ALA A 66 1.00 9.32 7.28
CA ALA A 66 0.30 8.25 6.59
C ALA A 66 -0.69 8.85 5.60
N HIS A 67 -0.50 8.53 4.32
CA HIS A 67 -1.45 8.88 3.27
C HIS A 67 -2.50 7.79 3.17
N CYS A 68 -3.63 8.01 3.84
CA CYS A 68 -4.73 7.07 3.88
C CYS A 68 -5.48 7.07 2.53
N GLY A 69 -5.99 5.90 2.14
CA GLY A 69 -6.82 5.73 0.94
C GLY A 69 -8.32 5.60 1.26
N GLY A 70 -9.14 5.77 0.23
CA GLY A 70 -10.60 5.61 0.35
C GLY A 70 -11.27 6.87 0.88
N ILE A 71 -11.98 6.74 2.00
CA ILE A 71 -12.70 7.83 2.68
C ILE A 71 -11.93 8.39 3.88
N ASP A 72 -10.80 7.78 4.23
CA ASP A 72 -10.00 8.21 5.37
C ASP A 72 -9.20 9.47 5.06
N TYR A 73 -9.10 10.35 6.05
CA TYR A 73 -8.18 11.47 6.01
C TYR A 73 -6.76 11.01 6.33
N ASN A 74 -5.77 11.66 5.70
CA ASN A 74 -4.36 11.47 6.03
C ASN A 74 -4.12 11.68 7.53
N ARG A 75 -3.21 10.87 8.08
CA ARG A 75 -2.83 10.91 9.50
C ARG A 75 -1.38 11.34 9.60
N ALA A 76 -1.03 11.99 10.71
CA ALA A 76 0.36 12.32 11.01
C ALA A 76 0.63 12.08 12.49
N SER A 77 1.85 11.66 12.82
CA SER A 77 2.30 11.57 14.19
C SER A 77 2.50 12.97 14.78
N GLY A 78 2.78 13.03 16.08
CA GLY A 78 3.43 14.21 16.64
C GLY A 78 4.82 14.41 16.01
N TRP A 79 5.38 15.61 16.22
CA TRP A 79 6.79 15.86 15.95
C TRP A 79 7.64 15.22 17.07
N HIS A 80 8.63 14.43 16.67
CA HIS A 80 9.55 13.75 17.57
C HIS A 80 10.96 14.27 17.34
N ARG A 81 11.58 14.84 18.38
CA ARG A 81 12.97 15.27 18.31
C ARG A 81 13.89 14.06 18.41
N ILE A 82 14.69 13.83 17.36
CA ILE A 82 15.65 12.72 17.27
C ILE A 82 17.04 13.32 17.14
N ALA A 83 17.97 12.87 17.98
CA ALA A 83 19.35 13.35 17.96
C ALA A 83 20.19 12.59 16.92
N LYS A 84 21.18 13.28 16.36
CA LYS A 84 22.21 12.68 15.50
C LYS A 84 22.87 11.49 16.21
N GLY A 85 23.07 10.40 15.46
CA GLY A 85 23.63 9.14 15.95
C GLY A 85 22.62 8.23 16.66
N SER A 86 21.39 8.68 16.88
CA SER A 86 20.37 7.86 17.55
C SER A 86 19.81 6.78 16.62
N THR A 87 19.38 5.68 17.22
CA THR A 87 18.56 4.67 16.56
C THR A 87 17.23 4.60 17.31
N VAL A 88 16.13 4.86 16.60
CA VAL A 88 14.77 4.86 17.14
C VAL A 88 13.92 4.01 16.23
N ASP A 89 13.51 2.84 16.71
CA ASP A 89 12.83 1.82 15.92
C ASP A 89 11.93 0.94 16.81
N PRO A 90 10.62 0.81 16.53
CA PRO A 90 9.78 1.66 15.69
C PRO A 90 9.26 2.90 16.47
N TRP A 91 8.89 3.97 15.77
CA TRP A 91 8.20 5.13 16.34
C TRP A 91 7.11 5.67 15.40
N GLY A 92 6.32 6.65 15.86
CA GLY A 92 5.36 7.35 15.01
C GLY A 92 4.34 6.43 14.33
N ARG A 93 3.85 5.41 15.05
CA ARG A 93 2.90 4.43 14.50
C ARG A 93 1.57 5.11 14.21
N LEU A 94 1.03 4.88 13.03
CA LEU A 94 -0.27 5.40 12.59
C LEU A 94 -1.07 4.30 11.94
N GLU A 95 -2.38 4.40 12.04
CA GLU A 95 -3.32 3.47 11.42
C GLU A 95 -4.39 4.25 10.66
N CYS A 96 -4.69 3.77 9.46
CA CYS A 96 -5.84 4.16 8.66
C CYS A 96 -6.90 3.06 8.77
N ALA A 97 -8.19 3.42 8.70
CA ALA A 97 -9.26 2.45 8.86
C ALA A 97 -9.38 1.51 7.66
N TRP A 98 -9.16 2.00 6.44
CA TRP A 98 -9.37 1.23 5.21
C TRP A 98 -8.08 0.79 4.54
N SER A 99 -7.22 1.75 4.21
CA SER A 99 -5.97 1.47 3.52
C SER A 99 -4.95 2.58 3.70
N ILE A 100 -3.66 2.23 3.61
CA ILE A 100 -2.55 3.15 3.41
C ILE A 100 -2.09 3.05 1.96
N ARG A 101 -1.96 4.20 1.30
CA ARG A 101 -1.39 4.31 -0.05
C ARG A 101 0.11 4.49 -0.01
N SER A 102 0.57 5.37 0.87
CA SER A 102 1.99 5.62 1.14
C SER A 102 2.18 6.15 2.55
N SER A 103 3.42 6.15 3.02
CA SER A 103 3.81 6.90 4.22
C SER A 103 5.16 7.55 4.00
N ASP A 104 5.30 8.78 4.51
CA ASP A 104 6.45 9.64 4.27
C ASP A 104 6.90 10.28 5.57
N LEU A 105 8.15 10.76 5.59
CA LEU A 105 8.72 11.48 6.71
C LEU A 105 8.85 12.97 6.41
N ALA A 106 8.35 13.79 7.32
CA ALA A 106 8.63 15.22 7.36
C ALA A 106 9.75 15.51 8.36
N PHE A 107 10.59 16.50 8.05
CA PHE A 107 11.72 16.92 8.87
C PHE A 107 11.74 18.44 9.01
N ARG A 108 12.11 18.93 10.19
CA ARG A 108 12.42 20.34 10.47
C ARG A 108 13.53 20.44 11.53
N TYR A 109 14.20 21.59 11.58
CA TYR A 109 15.30 21.88 12.51
C TYR A 109 14.81 22.29 13.89
#